data_AF-A0AAC9CYC3-F1
#
_entry.id   AF-A0AAC9CYC3-F1
#
_cell.length_a   1.000
_cell.length_b   1.000
_cell.length_c   1.000
_cell.angle_alpha   90.00
_cell.angle_beta   90.00
_cell.angle_gamma   90.00
#
_symmetry.space_group_name_H-M   'P 1'
#
loop_
_entity.id
_entity.type
_entity.pdbx_description
1 polymer ?
#
loop_
_entity_poly.entity_id
_entity_poly.type
_entity_poly.pdbx_seq_one_letter_code
_entity_poly.pdbx_strand_id
1 'polypeptide(L)'
;MDTFSSSPVKIPIIKMDVLIKIKDREGVVHELQAPTDMAMNIMELCKAYELPVEGTCGGMAMCASCQCYVLNDVALPEMGDDEEAMLSEAFYVKSNSRLGCQIPITEDLEGLELELAPEY
;
A
#
# COMPACT_ATOMS: atom_id res chain seq x y z
N MET A 1 -7.17 -54.47 12.03
CA MET A 1 -6.15 -53.84 12.89
C MET A 1 -4.95 -53.65 11.97
N ASP A 2 -4.74 -52.51 11.33
CA ASP A 2 -5.09 -51.14 11.70
C ASP A 2 -5.33 -50.28 10.46
N THR A 3 -6.37 -49.46 10.53
CA THR A 3 -6.72 -48.45 9.54
C THR A 3 -5.75 -47.29 9.68
N PHE A 4 -4.81 -47.12 8.74
CA PHE A 4 -4.06 -45.88 8.60
C PHE A 4 -5.01 -44.79 8.09
N SER A 5 -5.66 -44.10 9.03
CA SER A 5 -6.35 -42.84 8.79
C SER A 5 -5.29 -41.77 8.55
N SER A 6 -4.89 -41.55 7.30
CA SER A 6 -4.12 -40.37 6.91
C SER A 6 -5.05 -39.16 6.93
N SER A 7 -5.20 -38.56 8.10
CA SER A 7 -5.78 -37.23 8.24
C SER A 7 -5.00 -36.24 7.37
N PRO A 8 -5.65 -35.36 6.60
CA PRO A 8 -4.94 -34.38 5.78
C PRO A 8 -4.19 -33.42 6.70
N VAL A 9 -2.88 -33.31 6.48
CA VAL A 9 -2.04 -32.28 7.08
C VAL A 9 -2.59 -30.93 6.64
N LYS A 10 -3.11 -30.13 7.57
CA LYS A 10 -3.43 -28.72 7.32
C LYS A 10 -2.11 -27.97 7.21
N ILE A 11 -1.59 -27.83 5.99
CA ILE A 11 -0.53 -26.89 5.69
C ILE A 11 -1.13 -25.49 5.91
N PRO A 12 -0.60 -24.66 6.80
CA PRO A 12 -1.01 -23.26 6.85
C PRO A 12 -0.62 -22.65 5.51
N ILE A 13 -1.61 -22.29 4.69
CA ILE A 13 -1.39 -21.49 3.49
C ILE A 13 -1.03 -20.11 4.03
N ILE A 14 0.28 -19.84 4.15
CA ILE A 14 0.77 -18.49 4.43
C ILE A 14 0.33 -17.67 3.23
N LYS A 15 -0.61 -16.76 3.44
CA LYS A 15 -1.10 -15.88 2.39
C LYS A 15 0.05 -14.90 2.11
N MET A 16 0.84 -15.18 1.07
CA MET A 16 2.04 -14.38 0.74
C MET A 16 1.70 -13.01 0.16
N ASP A 17 0.42 -12.79 -0.18
CA ASP A 17 -0.07 -11.54 -0.72
C ASP A 17 -1.28 -11.02 0.07
N VAL A 18 -1.37 -9.71 0.18
CA VAL A 18 -2.59 -9.00 0.59
C VAL A 18 -3.27 -8.36 -0.62
N LEU A 19 -4.59 -8.18 -0.53
CA LEU A 19 -5.35 -7.46 -1.56
C LEU A 19 -5.45 -5.97 -1.21
N ILE A 20 -5.02 -5.10 -2.12
CA ILE A 20 -5.10 -3.63 -1.96
C ILE A 20 -5.87 -3.06 -3.15
N LYS A 21 -6.83 -2.15 -2.89
CA LYS A 21 -7.52 -1.40 -3.93
C LYS A 21 -6.91 -0.02 -4.09
N ILE A 22 -6.58 0.35 -5.32
CA ILE A 22 -6.06 1.68 -5.63
C ILE A 22 -6.91 2.29 -6.74
N LYS A 23 -7.54 3.42 -6.44
CA LYS A 23 -8.16 4.29 -7.43
C LYS A 23 -7.10 5.20 -8.03
N ASP A 24 -6.88 5.12 -9.34
CA ASP A 24 -5.91 5.97 -10.03
C ASP A 24 -6.46 7.38 -10.30
N ARG A 25 -5.64 8.20 -10.99
CA ARG A 25 -5.96 9.59 -11.33
C ARG A 25 -7.02 9.74 -12.41
N GLU A 26 -7.30 8.68 -13.18
CA GLU A 26 -8.40 8.62 -14.15
C GLU A 26 -9.71 8.16 -13.49
N GLY A 27 -9.64 7.74 -12.22
CA GLY A 27 -10.76 7.26 -11.43
C GLY A 27 -11.05 5.77 -11.60
N VAL A 28 -10.15 5.03 -12.26
CA VAL A 28 -10.24 3.57 -12.40
C VAL A 28 -9.76 2.92 -11.11
N VAL A 29 -10.52 1.95 -10.61
CA VAL A 29 -10.17 1.18 -9.41
C VAL A 29 -9.46 -0.10 -9.83
N HIS A 30 -8.28 -0.32 -9.26
CA HIS A 30 -7.44 -1.48 -9.49
C HIS A 30 -7.38 -2.33 -8.22
N GLU A 31 -7.64 -3.63 -8.35
CA GLU A 31 -7.44 -4.62 -7.29
C GLU A 31 -6.07 -5.27 -7.48
N LEU A 32 -5.12 -4.97 -6.59
CA LEU A 32 -3.71 -5.36 -6.71
C LEU A 32 -3.36 -6.45 -5.69
N GLN A 33 -2.61 -7.45 -6.16
CA GLN A 33 -1.93 -8.39 -5.25
C GLN A 33 -0.61 -7.78 -4.80
N ALA A 34 -0.48 -7.59 -3.50
CA ALA A 34 0.65 -6.94 -2.86
C ALA A 34 1.45 -7.98 -2.05
N PRO A 35 2.68 -8.32 -2.49
CA PRO A 35 3.48 -9.35 -1.83
C PRO A 35 4.04 -8.84 -0.50
N THR A 36 3.88 -9.63 0.56
CA THR A 36 4.31 -9.27 1.92
C THR A 36 5.76 -9.66 2.21
N ASP A 37 6.41 -10.45 1.34
CA ASP A 37 7.77 -10.96 1.50
C ASP A 37 8.85 -10.23 0.68
N MET A 38 8.47 -9.19 -0.07
CA MET A 38 9.37 -8.41 -0.94
C MET A 38 9.82 -7.07 -0.35
N ALA A 39 9.40 -6.74 0.88
CA ALA A 39 9.70 -5.47 1.56
C ALA A 39 9.34 -4.22 0.73
N MET A 40 8.28 -4.31 -0.08
CA MET A 40 7.80 -3.21 -0.92
C MET A 40 6.97 -2.21 -0.09
N ASN A 41 6.84 -0.99 -0.60
CA ASN A 41 5.85 0.00 -0.15
C ASN A 41 4.77 0.27 -1.21
N ILE A 42 3.73 1.03 -0.86
CA ILE A 42 2.61 1.35 -1.78
C ILE A 42 3.09 2.04 -3.07
N MET A 43 4.09 2.92 -2.99
CA MET A 43 4.63 3.60 -4.18
C MET A 43 5.31 2.61 -5.14
N GLU A 44 6.06 1.64 -4.61
CA GLU A 44 6.67 0.58 -5.40
C GLU A 44 5.65 -0.39 -5.98
N LEU A 45 4.58 -0.71 -5.23
CA LEU A 45 3.46 -1.50 -5.72
C LEU A 45 2.80 -0.83 -6.92
N CYS A 46 2.44 0.44 -6.80
CA CYS A 46 1.88 1.22 -7.89
C CYS A 46 2.79 1.20 -9.13
N LYS A 47 4.10 1.38 -8.96
CA LYS A 47 5.08 1.29 -10.06
C LYS A 47 5.14 -0.09 -10.70
N ALA A 48 5.10 -1.15 -9.91
CA ALA A 48 5.14 -2.53 -10.40
C ALA A 48 3.91 -2.88 -11.26
N TYR A 49 2.76 -2.25 -10.97
CA TYR A 49 1.53 -2.37 -11.73
C TYR A 49 1.32 -1.23 -12.76
N GLU A 50 2.35 -0.44 -13.03
CA GLU A 50 2.33 0.65 -14.03
C GLU A 50 1.25 1.72 -13.78
N LEU A 51 0.85 1.92 -12.52
CA LEU A 51 -0.05 3.01 -12.13
C LEU A 51 0.68 4.36 -12.21
N PRO A 52 -0.04 5.47 -12.47
CA PRO A 52 0.55 6.79 -12.62
C PRO A 52 1.00 7.35 -11.27
N VAL A 53 2.16 6.88 -10.77
CA VAL A 53 2.84 7.40 -9.59
C VAL A 53 4.29 7.70 -9.92
N GLU A 54 4.75 8.89 -9.56
CA GLU A 54 6.10 9.34 -9.90
C GLU A 54 7.13 8.85 -8.87
N GLY A 55 6.89 9.13 -7.59
CA GLY A 55 7.83 8.76 -6.51
C GLY A 55 9.24 9.32 -6.76
N THR A 56 9.34 10.61 -7.07
CA THR A 56 10.52 11.30 -7.62
C THR A 56 11.74 11.22 -6.71
N CYS A 57 11.56 11.28 -5.39
CA CYS A 57 12.66 11.19 -4.42
C CYS A 57 13.09 9.76 -4.08
N GLY A 58 12.49 8.73 -4.70
CA GLY A 58 12.83 7.33 -4.42
C GLY A 58 12.49 6.86 -2.99
N GLY A 59 11.54 7.51 -2.32
CA GLY A 59 11.06 7.07 -1.00
C GLY A 59 11.70 7.75 0.20
N MET A 60 12.48 8.82 0.00
CA MET A 60 13.13 9.56 1.09
C MET A 60 12.24 10.61 1.78
N ALA A 61 10.91 10.57 1.58
CA ALA A 61 9.96 11.59 2.06
C ALA A 61 10.32 13.06 1.69
N MET A 62 11.15 13.28 0.67
CA MET A 62 11.58 14.61 0.20
C MET A 62 10.74 15.16 -0.97
N CYS A 63 9.63 14.51 -1.31
CA CYS A 63 8.66 15.00 -2.29
C CYS A 63 7.27 14.45 -1.99
N ALA A 64 6.23 15.05 -2.56
CA ALA A 64 4.85 14.58 -2.44
C ALA A 64 4.32 13.84 -3.68
N SER A 65 5.16 13.48 -4.65
CA SER A 65 4.69 12.91 -5.93
C SER A 65 4.16 11.46 -5.86
N CYS A 66 4.20 10.86 -4.67
CA CYS A 66 3.57 9.58 -4.34
C CYS A 66 2.40 9.72 -3.34
N GLN A 67 1.88 10.93 -3.16
CA GLN A 67 0.77 11.20 -2.26
C GLN A 67 -0.47 10.37 -2.65
N CYS A 68 -1.12 9.79 -1.65
CA CYS A 68 -2.40 9.10 -1.78
C CYS A 68 -3.34 9.48 -0.64
N TYR A 69 -4.61 9.13 -0.79
CA TYR A 69 -5.65 9.27 0.22
C TYR A 69 -6.08 7.89 0.71
N VAL A 70 -6.11 7.70 2.02
CA VAL A 70 -6.58 6.46 2.66
C VAL A 70 -8.10 6.49 2.79
N LEU A 71 -8.79 5.51 2.20
CA LEU A 71 -10.24 5.55 2.03
C LEU A 71 -11.02 4.72 3.06
N ASN A 72 -10.36 3.84 3.80
CA ASN A 72 -10.97 2.98 4.80
C ASN A 72 -10.11 2.84 6.07
N ASP A 73 -10.72 2.28 7.12
CA ASP A 73 -10.11 2.15 8.46
C ASP A 73 -9.16 0.94 8.57
N VAL A 74 -8.19 0.84 7.66
CA VAL A 74 -7.07 -0.09 7.79
C VAL A 74 -5.95 0.56 8.57
N ALA A 75 -5.42 -0.14 9.57
CA ALA A 75 -4.35 0.37 10.41
C ALA A 75 -3.07 0.55 9.58
N LEU A 76 -2.54 1.76 9.58
CA LEU A 76 -1.27 2.09 8.95
C LEU A 76 -0.23 2.39 10.03
N PRO A 77 1.08 2.27 9.72
CA PRO A 77 2.11 2.81 10.60
C PRO A 77 1.88 4.30 10.83
N GLU A 78 2.27 4.75 12.02
CA GLU A 78 2.27 6.16 12.40
C GLU A 78 3.06 6.98 11.38
N MET A 79 2.60 8.20 11.14
CA MET A 79 3.29 9.13 10.26
C MET A 79 4.62 9.53 10.92
N GLY A 80 5.71 9.51 10.16
CA GLY A 80 7.01 10.00 10.65
C GLY A 80 7.16 11.51 10.45
N ASP A 81 8.08 12.13 11.20
CA ASP A 81 8.35 13.58 11.15
C ASP A 81 8.61 14.09 9.72
N ASP A 82 9.38 13.36 8.92
CA ASP A 82 9.68 13.75 7.53
C ASP A 82 8.44 13.69 6.63
N GLU A 83 7.57 12.70 6.84
CA GLU A 83 6.30 12.59 6.12
C GLU A 83 5.35 13.74 6.49
N GLU A 84 5.24 14.05 7.79
CA GLU A 84 4.45 15.18 8.29
C GLU A 84 4.95 16.52 7.73
N ALA A 85 6.27 16.75 7.80
CA ALA A 85 6.90 17.96 7.29
C ALA A 85 6.63 18.12 5.78
N MET A 86 6.81 17.05 5.00
CA MET A 86 6.59 17.12 3.56
C MET A 86 5.11 17.33 3.21
N LEU A 87 4.18 16.67 3.90
CA LEU A 87 2.74 16.88 3.68
C LEU A 87 2.28 18.27 4.14
N SER A 88 2.94 18.93 5.09
CA SER A 88 2.56 20.27 5.54
C SER A 88 2.71 21.35 4.45
N GLU A 89 3.59 21.11 3.47
CA GLU A 89 3.89 22.04 2.37
C GLU A 89 3.35 21.56 1.01
N ALA A 90 2.75 20.37 0.96
CA ALA A 90 2.30 19.75 -0.28
C ALA A 90 0.95 20.31 -0.78
N PHE A 91 0.72 20.19 -2.09
CA PHE A 91 -0.58 20.48 -2.69
C PHE A 91 -1.59 19.35 -2.43
N TYR A 92 -2.88 19.67 -2.53
CA TYR A 92 -4.01 18.73 -2.45
C TYR A 92 -4.07 17.85 -1.18
N VAL A 93 -3.41 18.26 -0.11
CA VAL A 93 -3.38 17.54 1.16
C VAL A 93 -4.77 17.52 1.79
N LYS A 94 -5.16 16.36 2.30
CA LYS A 94 -6.38 16.10 3.06
C LYS A 94 -6.01 15.48 4.40
N SER A 95 -6.98 15.39 5.31
CA SER A 95 -6.78 14.75 6.62
C SER A 95 -6.43 13.26 6.55
N ASN A 96 -6.72 12.61 5.42
CA ASN A 96 -6.40 11.21 5.15
C ASN A 96 -5.25 11.06 4.14
N SER A 97 -4.46 12.11 3.91
CA SER A 97 -3.29 12.03 3.04
C SER A 97 -2.16 11.23 3.69
N ARG A 98 -1.48 10.43 2.88
CA ARG A 98 -0.23 9.75 3.19
C ARG A 98 0.73 9.86 2.01
N LEU A 99 2.02 9.67 2.26
CA LEU A 99 3.00 9.39 1.21
C LEU A 99 3.08 7.88 1.02
N GLY A 100 2.68 7.38 -0.16
CA GLY A 100 2.66 5.94 -0.43
C GLY A 100 4.02 5.25 -0.25
N CYS A 101 5.13 5.99 -0.38
CA CYS A 101 6.46 5.44 -0.12
C CYS A 101 6.76 5.17 1.37
N GLN A 102 5.99 5.75 2.29
CA GLN A 102 6.15 5.56 3.74
C GLN A 102 5.18 4.49 4.30
N ILE A 103 4.40 3.85 3.43
CA ILE A 103 3.50 2.75 3.81
C ILE A 103 4.10 1.42 3.32
N PRO A 104 4.83 0.67 4.17
CA PRO A 104 5.32 -0.66 3.84
C PRO A 104 4.17 -1.65 3.69
N ILE A 105 4.29 -2.59 2.76
CA ILE A 105 3.35 -3.69 2.57
C ILE A 105 3.55 -4.71 3.68
N THR A 106 2.51 -4.92 4.48
CA THR A 106 2.43 -5.93 5.54
C THR A 106 1.11 -6.68 5.44
N GLU A 107 1.00 -7.79 6.18
CA GLU A 107 -0.27 -8.54 6.30
C GLU A 107 -1.44 -7.69 6.84
N ASP A 108 -1.12 -6.66 7.64
CA ASP A 108 -2.11 -5.76 8.23
C ASP A 108 -2.80 -4.86 7.19
N LEU A 109 -2.26 -4.77 5.96
CA LEU A 109 -2.84 -3.98 4.88
C LEU A 109 -3.92 -4.72 4.08
N GLU A 110 -4.32 -5.93 4.48
CA GLU A 110 -5.38 -6.67 3.81
C GLU A 110 -6.67 -5.83 3.69
N GLY A 111 -7.09 -5.61 2.45
CA GLY A 111 -8.30 -4.84 2.13
C GLY A 111 -8.11 -3.32 2.20
N LEU A 112 -6.89 -2.81 2.26
CA LEU A 112 -6.60 -1.36 2.19
C LEU A 112 -7.17 -0.77 0.90
N GLU A 113 -7.87 0.36 1.01
CA GLU A 113 -8.37 1.13 -0.12
C GLU A 113 -7.71 2.51 -0.17
N LEU A 114 -7.11 2.86 -1.31
CA LEU A 114 -6.41 4.12 -1.55
C LEU A 114 -6.91 4.82 -2.81
N GLU A 115 -6.72 6.14 -2.87
CA GLU A 115 -6.86 6.95 -4.10
C GLU A 115 -5.57 7.73 -4.34
N LEU A 116 -5.05 7.73 -5.57
CA LEU A 116 -3.91 8.55 -5.93
C LEU A 116 -4.31 10.04 -5.93
N ALA A 117 -3.51 10.87 -5.27
CA ALA A 117 -3.75 12.31 -5.29
C ALA A 117 -3.50 12.90 -6.70
N PRO A 118 -4.15 14.04 -7.05
CA PRO A 118 -3.89 14.74 -8.30
C PRO A 118 -2.41 15.12 -8.48
N GLU A 119 -1.97 15.24 -9.74
CA GLU A 119 -0.67 15.84 -10.05
C GLU A 119 -0.70 17.35 -9.86
N TYR A 120 0.46 17.92 -9.50
CA TYR A 120 0.68 19.37 -9.44
C TYR A 120 1.04 19.94 -10.81
#